data_AF-A0A7X6Z712-F1
#
_entry.id   AF-A0A7X6Z712-F1
#
_cell.length_a   1.000
_cell.length_b   1.000
_cell.length_c   1.000
_cell.angle_alpha   90.00
_cell.angle_beta   90.00
_cell.angle_gamma   90.00
#
_symmetry.space_group_name_H-M   'P 1'
#
loop_
_entity.id
_entity.type
_entity.pdbx_description
1 polymer ?
#
loop_
_entity_poly.entity_id
_entity_poly.type
_entity_poly.pdbx_seq_one_letter_code
_entity_poly.pdbx_strand_id
1 'polypeptide(L)'
;MKKIFYLILSSFLSTSLMAGTALAQTAALSFETVEIEKHIQLLDDGDETSPNATFELTMNYPNHFKNKQDLKSLQQLITAKVLGDDYANHPSLDAAIASYVADYEHDYRDNLNDFFGDDLTEQLTHYPIALFHFNKINHTIDYQNDHILSFTVDHWVHQGGAHGLGTEEHYSINLQSIEELTLSQLMKPGYEAELTEIVKQNLLQIKADKFKAYQADLSQLDEQTLKESFFNYDEITLPDNFMLTDMGLAFTYNPYDIDAFASGSFKVDISYAEVAHLMKQSVLQRLLPEIDLQTASSHFDFIDVSYDGYRNSRYDFMVQYPDFLIPQGESESGDGQRFISSDGHYVMSVYRDFKALTGENPSLQEAYYAESDSLPNILYNQLNDNYYWYHGKVNRTRHYQQFTYLIQDEYFTLYLEYPLAAETTLQPIIEHVAASFSAIDTEIGAMAAELSDEFLPFLHEFLEATFWEKNLNTLLRDNNEQLSPYLDPGNDVRRYHSPGAVPHLYSRADNFGFNDLTDFTSSLELSGENSYVETTPDMSVCDLDFERLGPGLYTIYFAPSAWEFTALVNPETFDFAPIPSPYPDATVMQVYVPAYYKGFVNPRGLYFIQSPDGWKLMFVDDSLCGA
;
A
#
# COMPACT_ATOMS: atom_id res chain seq x y z
N MET A 1 -40.67 31.35 -23.64
CA MET A 1 -41.30 30.34 -22.78
C MET A 1 -40.34 30.04 -21.65
N LYS A 2 -40.71 30.35 -20.40
CA LYS A 2 -39.82 30.19 -19.23
C LYS A 2 -39.56 28.70 -18.97
N LYS A 3 -38.37 28.20 -19.28
CA LYS A 3 -37.90 26.89 -18.83
C LYS A 3 -37.23 27.10 -17.46
N ILE A 4 -37.96 26.73 -16.41
CA ILE A 4 -37.43 26.59 -15.05
C ILE A 4 -36.70 25.25 -15.02
N PHE A 5 -35.39 25.26 -14.78
CA PHE A 5 -34.62 24.03 -14.56
C PHE A 5 -34.67 23.67 -13.07
N TYR A 6 -34.89 22.39 -12.79
CA TYR A 6 -35.07 21.83 -11.46
C TYR A 6 -33.76 21.88 -10.67
N LEU A 7 -33.85 22.34 -9.42
CA LEU A 7 -32.88 22.03 -8.36
C LEU A 7 -33.07 20.53 -8.05
N ILE A 8 -32.08 19.68 -8.35
CA ILE A 8 -32.10 18.29 -7.86
C ILE A 8 -31.45 18.31 -6.49
N LEU A 9 -32.27 18.39 -5.44
CA LEU A 9 -31.86 18.12 -4.07
C LEU A 9 -31.87 16.58 -3.89
N SER A 10 -30.78 15.91 -4.22
CA SER A 10 -30.64 14.47 -4.00
C SER A 10 -30.24 14.19 -2.55
N SER A 11 -31.24 14.08 -1.67
CA SER A 11 -31.01 13.49 -0.34
C SER A 11 -30.84 11.97 -0.47
N PHE A 12 -29.60 11.49 -0.57
CA PHE A 12 -29.32 10.07 -0.37
C PHE A 12 -29.39 9.76 1.13
N LEU A 13 -30.53 9.25 1.57
CA LEU A 13 -30.68 8.60 2.87
C LEU A 13 -30.31 7.11 2.69
N SER A 14 -29.05 6.74 2.90
CA SER A 14 -28.67 5.34 3.04
C SER A 14 -28.96 4.88 4.48
N THR A 15 -30.20 4.47 4.75
CA THR A 15 -30.52 3.74 5.98
C THR A 15 -30.29 2.26 5.77
N SER A 16 -29.13 1.73 6.20
CA SER A 16 -29.02 0.34 6.64
C SER A 16 -29.26 0.30 8.15
N LEU A 17 -30.40 -0.27 8.54
CA LEU A 17 -30.74 -0.52 9.93
C LEU A 17 -29.96 -1.77 10.38
N MET A 18 -28.90 -1.61 11.17
CA MET A 18 -28.43 -2.64 12.09
C MET A 18 -28.70 -2.15 13.50
N ALA A 19 -29.64 -2.82 14.18
CA ALA A 19 -29.97 -2.54 15.57
C ALA A 19 -28.86 -3.10 16.47
N GLY A 20 -27.85 -2.26 16.74
CA GLY A 20 -26.96 -2.37 17.88
C GLY A 20 -26.99 -1.02 18.59
N THR A 21 -27.23 -1.01 19.90
CA THR A 21 -27.19 0.21 20.71
C THR A 21 -25.75 0.71 20.84
N ALA A 22 -25.24 1.38 19.80
CA ALA A 22 -24.15 2.32 19.91
C ALA A 22 -24.76 3.68 20.28
N LEU A 23 -24.26 4.31 21.32
CA LEU A 23 -24.48 5.74 21.53
C LEU A 23 -23.95 6.46 20.29
N ALA A 24 -24.83 6.85 19.37
CA ALA A 24 -24.47 7.66 18.22
C ALA A 24 -23.96 9.00 18.74
N GLN A 25 -22.64 9.15 18.77
CA GLN A 25 -22.00 10.45 18.91
C GLN A 25 -22.21 11.15 17.57
N THR A 26 -23.25 11.98 17.48
CA THR A 26 -23.51 12.82 16.31
C THR A 26 -22.28 13.70 16.06
N ALA A 27 -21.68 13.63 14.87
CA ALA A 27 -20.58 14.50 14.49
C ALA A 27 -20.97 15.98 14.74
N ALA A 28 -20.11 16.75 15.40
CA ALA A 28 -20.40 18.13 15.80
C ALA A 28 -20.51 19.12 14.62
N LEU A 29 -19.98 18.72 13.45
CA LEU A 29 -20.01 19.43 12.17
C LEU A 29 -20.35 18.43 11.06
N SER A 30 -21.34 18.74 10.23
CA SER A 30 -21.70 17.95 9.04
C SER A 30 -22.03 18.84 7.85
N PHE A 31 -21.95 18.24 6.66
CA PHE A 31 -22.10 18.92 5.36
C PHE A 31 -23.22 18.32 4.52
N GLU A 32 -23.71 19.12 3.59
CA GLU A 32 -24.43 18.69 2.40
C GLU A 32 -23.60 19.07 1.17
N THR A 33 -23.65 18.25 0.12
CA THR A 33 -22.97 18.58 -1.13
C THR A 33 -23.97 19.25 -2.07
N VAL A 34 -23.60 20.44 -2.55
CA VAL A 34 -24.33 21.21 -3.55
C VAL A 34 -23.60 21.09 -4.87
N GLU A 35 -24.31 20.67 -5.91
CA GLU A 35 -23.79 20.55 -7.27
C GLU A 35 -24.61 21.41 -8.22
N ILE A 36 -23.93 22.24 -9.01
CA ILE A 36 -24.55 23.14 -9.97
C ILE A 36 -23.80 23.03 -11.29
N GLU A 37 -24.57 22.91 -12.37
CA GLU A 37 -24.09 23.06 -13.74
C GLU A 37 -24.98 24.08 -14.45
N LYS A 38 -24.36 25.05 -15.13
CA LYS A 38 -25.03 26.10 -15.89
C LYS A 38 -24.36 26.29 -17.24
N HIS A 39 -25.14 26.19 -18.30
CA HIS A 39 -24.74 26.64 -19.63
C HIS A 39 -25.35 28.02 -19.92
N ILE A 40 -24.49 28.97 -20.22
CA ILE A 40 -24.82 30.36 -20.52
C ILE A 40 -24.57 30.56 -22.01
N GLN A 41 -25.64 30.67 -22.77
CA GLN A 41 -25.56 30.87 -24.22
C GLN A 41 -25.06 32.28 -24.53
N LEU A 42 -24.16 32.41 -25.51
CA LEU A 42 -23.74 33.73 -25.99
C LEU A 42 -24.89 34.44 -26.71
N LEU A 43 -25.66 33.69 -27.50
CA LEU A 43 -26.77 34.16 -28.32
C LEU A 43 -28.10 33.56 -27.87
N ASP A 44 -29.16 34.36 -27.89
CA ASP A 44 -30.53 33.90 -27.58
C ASP A 44 -31.23 33.36 -28.85
N ASP A 45 -30.56 32.47 -29.59
CA ASP A 45 -31.03 31.93 -30.88
C ASP A 45 -31.70 30.54 -30.76
N GLY A 46 -31.48 29.85 -29.64
CA GLY A 46 -32.00 28.51 -29.38
C GLY A 46 -31.22 27.37 -30.05
N ASP A 47 -30.03 27.65 -30.59
CA ASP A 47 -29.11 26.66 -31.13
C ASP A 47 -28.15 26.17 -30.03
N GLU A 48 -28.25 24.90 -29.64
CA GLU A 48 -27.42 24.30 -28.59
C GLU A 48 -25.95 24.10 -29.03
N THR A 49 -25.64 24.31 -30.32
CA THR A 49 -24.27 24.26 -30.86
C THR A 49 -23.59 25.62 -30.91
N SER A 50 -24.31 26.70 -30.63
CA SER A 50 -23.75 28.05 -30.50
C SER A 50 -22.73 28.12 -29.35
N PRO A 51 -21.69 28.96 -29.47
CA PRO A 51 -20.73 29.16 -28.39
C PRO A 51 -21.42 29.55 -27.09
N ASN A 52 -20.97 28.93 -26.01
CA ASN A 52 -21.51 29.13 -24.67
C ASN A 52 -20.41 29.10 -23.63
N ALA A 53 -20.71 29.68 -22.47
CA ALA A 53 -19.94 29.50 -21.26
C ALA A 53 -20.57 28.39 -20.40
N THR A 54 -19.74 27.54 -19.80
CA THR A 54 -20.20 26.55 -18.82
C THR A 54 -19.64 26.88 -17.44
N PHE A 55 -20.53 26.91 -16.45
CA PHE A 55 -20.18 27.06 -15.03
C PHE A 55 -20.53 25.78 -14.27
N GLU A 56 -19.55 25.22 -13.58
CA GLU A 56 -19.68 24.07 -12.69
C GLU A 56 -19.27 24.43 -11.26
N LEU A 57 -20.08 24.05 -10.28
CA LEU A 57 -19.76 24.19 -8.86
C LEU A 57 -20.10 22.90 -8.12
N THR A 58 -19.13 22.37 -7.39
CA THR A 58 -19.32 21.37 -6.34
C THR A 58 -18.91 21.97 -5.01
N MET A 59 -19.83 22.03 -4.05
CA MET A 59 -19.59 22.67 -2.76
C MET A 59 -20.07 21.81 -1.60
N ASN A 60 -19.15 21.40 -0.72
CA ASN A 60 -19.48 20.83 0.58
C ASN A 60 -19.88 21.94 1.54
N TYR A 61 -21.18 22.16 1.75
CA TYR A 61 -21.72 23.26 2.53
C TYR A 61 -22.15 22.79 3.93
N PRO A 62 -21.74 23.46 5.03
CA PRO A 62 -22.08 23.01 6.37
C PRO A 62 -23.59 23.14 6.61
N ASN A 63 -24.22 22.05 7.04
CA ASN A 63 -25.66 21.97 7.35
C ASN A 63 -25.93 21.79 8.86
N HIS A 64 -24.92 21.42 9.62
CA HIS A 64 -24.96 21.35 11.08
C HIS A 64 -23.62 21.80 11.67
N PHE A 65 -23.67 22.73 12.63
CA PHE A 65 -22.49 23.13 13.40
C PHE A 65 -22.92 23.84 14.68
N LYS A 66 -22.56 23.29 15.85
CA LYS A 66 -22.80 23.89 17.18
C LYS A 66 -24.20 24.52 17.34
N ASN A 67 -24.30 25.84 17.20
CA ASN A 67 -25.53 26.61 17.26
C ASN A 67 -25.77 27.38 15.95
N LYS A 68 -26.99 27.91 15.76
CA LYS A 68 -27.38 28.59 14.51
C LYS A 68 -26.51 29.80 14.15
N GLN A 69 -25.95 30.50 15.14
CA GLN A 69 -25.09 31.65 14.89
C GLN A 69 -23.72 31.21 14.38
N ASP A 70 -23.12 30.21 15.04
CA ASP A 70 -21.83 29.64 14.62
C ASP A 70 -21.94 29.00 13.23
N LEU A 71 -23.01 28.24 12.98
CA LEU A 71 -23.29 27.67 11.66
C LEU A 71 -23.37 28.77 10.59
N LYS A 72 -24.10 29.85 10.86
CA LYS A 72 -24.21 30.97 9.92
C LYS A 72 -22.84 31.62 9.66
N SER A 73 -22.05 31.85 10.69
CA SER A 73 -20.71 32.44 10.53
C SER A 73 -19.78 31.54 9.71
N LEU A 74 -19.82 30.21 9.95
CA LEU A 74 -19.03 29.25 9.17
C LEU A 74 -19.51 29.19 7.72
N GLN A 75 -20.83 29.20 7.49
CA GLN A 75 -21.43 29.28 6.16
C GLN A 75 -20.97 30.52 5.39
N GLN A 76 -20.98 31.70 6.03
CA GLN A 76 -20.52 32.95 5.42
C GLN A 76 -19.04 32.88 5.06
N LEU A 77 -18.20 32.35 5.95
CA LEU A 77 -16.76 32.19 5.71
C LEU A 77 -16.49 31.25 4.54
N ILE A 78 -17.11 30.07 4.50
CA ILE A 78 -16.90 29.11 3.41
C ILE A 78 -17.44 29.67 2.09
N THR A 79 -18.60 30.35 2.09
CA THR A 79 -19.08 31.05 0.88
C THR A 79 -18.09 32.10 0.40
N ALA A 80 -17.48 32.87 1.31
CA ALA A 80 -16.43 33.84 0.97
C ALA A 80 -15.22 33.18 0.31
N LYS A 81 -14.75 32.06 0.87
CA LYS A 81 -13.58 31.34 0.36
C LYS A 81 -13.83 30.60 -0.96
N VAL A 82 -15.05 30.15 -1.21
CA VAL A 82 -15.38 29.38 -2.42
C VAL A 82 -15.85 30.25 -3.58
N LEU A 83 -16.64 31.30 -3.32
CA LEU A 83 -17.21 32.15 -4.35
C LEU A 83 -16.59 33.55 -4.41
N GLY A 84 -15.95 34.00 -3.33
CA GLY A 84 -15.44 35.36 -3.16
C GLY A 84 -16.19 36.15 -2.08
N ASP A 85 -15.51 37.13 -1.48
CA ASP A 85 -16.02 37.94 -0.36
C ASP A 85 -17.35 38.66 -0.67
N ASP A 86 -17.54 39.07 -1.92
CA ASP A 86 -18.75 39.75 -2.38
C ASP A 86 -20.01 38.88 -2.24
N TYR A 87 -19.85 37.56 -2.24
CA TYR A 87 -20.96 36.60 -2.17
C TYR A 87 -21.28 36.14 -0.74
N ALA A 88 -20.39 36.37 0.22
CA ALA A 88 -20.45 35.85 1.58
C ALA A 88 -21.69 36.27 2.38
N ASN A 89 -22.26 37.43 2.08
CA ASN A 89 -23.33 38.06 2.88
C ASN A 89 -24.74 37.92 2.28
N HIS A 90 -24.91 37.07 1.27
CA HIS A 90 -26.22 36.77 0.71
C HIS A 90 -27.14 36.07 1.74
N PRO A 91 -28.47 36.21 1.61
CA PRO A 91 -29.43 35.66 2.56
C PRO A 91 -29.46 34.12 2.60
N SER A 92 -28.97 33.46 1.56
CA SER A 92 -28.82 32.00 1.45
C SER A 92 -27.71 31.67 0.45
N LEU A 93 -27.22 30.42 0.48
CA LEU A 93 -26.29 29.92 -0.52
C LEU A 93 -26.87 30.00 -1.94
N ASP A 94 -28.14 29.63 -2.14
CA ASP A 94 -28.81 29.75 -3.45
C ASP A 94 -28.78 31.18 -3.99
N ALA A 95 -28.95 32.18 -3.12
CA ALA A 95 -28.88 33.58 -3.51
C ALA A 95 -27.44 34.02 -3.86
N ALA A 96 -26.44 33.51 -3.12
CA ALA A 96 -25.03 33.73 -3.42
C ALA A 96 -24.66 33.14 -4.79
N ILE A 97 -25.01 31.88 -5.04
CA ILE A 97 -24.77 31.17 -6.31
C ILE A 97 -25.48 31.89 -7.45
N ALA A 98 -26.74 32.30 -7.26
CA ALA A 98 -27.49 33.02 -8.29
C ALA A 98 -26.85 34.36 -8.64
N SER A 99 -26.30 35.09 -7.66
CA SER A 99 -25.54 36.32 -7.92
C SER A 99 -24.25 36.02 -8.68
N TYR A 100 -23.47 35.04 -8.22
CA TYR A 100 -22.21 34.63 -8.87
C TYR A 100 -22.43 34.25 -10.33
N VAL A 101 -23.45 33.44 -10.62
CA VAL A 101 -23.79 33.03 -11.99
C VAL A 101 -24.22 34.21 -12.84
N ALA A 102 -24.95 35.18 -12.28
CA ALA A 102 -25.34 36.38 -13.01
C ALA A 102 -24.14 37.27 -13.34
N ASP A 103 -23.19 37.40 -12.42
CA ASP A 103 -21.95 38.15 -12.64
C ASP A 103 -21.08 37.44 -13.69
N TYR A 104 -20.94 36.11 -13.61
CA TYR A 104 -20.23 35.34 -14.65
C TYR A 104 -20.89 35.40 -16.03
N GLU A 105 -22.23 35.37 -16.10
CA GLU A 105 -22.97 35.55 -17.37
C GLU A 105 -22.73 36.94 -17.95
N HIS A 106 -22.76 37.97 -17.11
CA HIS A 106 -22.48 39.34 -17.51
C HIS A 106 -21.06 39.47 -18.05
N ASP A 107 -20.06 39.02 -17.29
CA ASP A 107 -18.66 39.04 -17.67
C ASP A 107 -18.41 38.28 -18.98
N TYR A 108 -19.04 37.12 -19.18
CA TYR A 108 -18.88 36.36 -20.41
C TYR A 108 -19.34 37.16 -21.63
N ARG A 109 -20.55 37.72 -21.58
CA ARG A 109 -21.13 38.44 -22.73
C ARG A 109 -20.45 39.79 -22.95
N ASP A 110 -20.20 40.53 -21.87
CA ASP A 110 -19.62 41.87 -21.95
C ASP A 110 -18.15 41.82 -22.37
N ASN A 111 -17.34 40.90 -21.83
CA ASN A 111 -15.93 40.79 -22.24
C ASN A 111 -15.80 40.42 -23.73
N LEU A 112 -16.66 39.52 -24.24
CA LEU A 112 -16.65 39.18 -25.67
C LEU A 112 -17.12 40.34 -26.54
N ASN A 113 -18.14 41.08 -26.12
CA ASN A 113 -18.60 42.28 -26.82
C ASN A 113 -17.55 43.39 -26.79
N ASP A 114 -16.87 43.62 -25.68
CA ASP A 114 -15.83 44.64 -25.54
C ASP A 114 -14.58 44.28 -26.34
N PHE A 115 -14.19 42.99 -26.36
CA PHE A 115 -13.00 42.55 -27.06
C PHE A 115 -13.18 42.51 -28.58
N PHE A 116 -14.34 42.04 -29.07
CA PHE A 116 -14.58 41.88 -30.51
C PHE A 116 -15.46 42.97 -31.12
N GLY A 117 -16.34 43.62 -30.35
CA GLY A 117 -17.23 44.68 -30.83
C GLY A 117 -18.02 44.27 -32.08
N ASP A 118 -17.92 45.09 -33.12
CA ASP A 118 -18.58 44.85 -34.41
C ASP A 118 -18.07 43.56 -35.10
N ASP A 119 -16.88 43.06 -34.76
CA ASP A 119 -16.26 41.87 -35.35
C ASP A 119 -16.76 40.55 -34.72
N LEU A 120 -17.57 40.59 -33.66
CA LEU A 120 -18.06 39.38 -32.98
C LEU A 120 -18.82 38.43 -33.94
N THR A 121 -19.55 38.99 -34.91
CA THR A 121 -20.25 38.21 -35.94
C THR A 121 -19.28 37.47 -36.86
N GLU A 122 -18.13 38.08 -37.18
CA GLU A 122 -17.09 37.45 -37.98
C GLU A 122 -16.41 36.31 -37.21
N GLN A 123 -16.16 36.51 -35.91
CA GLN A 123 -15.59 35.48 -35.02
C GLN A 123 -16.51 34.27 -34.86
N LEU A 124 -17.81 34.51 -34.65
CA LEU A 124 -18.82 33.45 -34.62
C LEU A 124 -18.80 32.59 -35.89
N THR A 125 -18.46 33.17 -37.04
CA THR A 125 -18.44 32.47 -38.33
C THR A 125 -17.14 31.69 -38.55
N HIS A 126 -15.99 32.28 -38.23
CA HIS A 126 -14.68 31.73 -38.63
C HIS A 126 -13.92 31.04 -37.50
N TYR A 127 -14.14 31.44 -36.25
CA TYR A 127 -13.42 30.93 -35.07
C TYR A 127 -14.32 30.72 -33.85
N PRO A 128 -15.48 30.04 -33.97
CA PRO A 128 -16.44 29.90 -32.87
C PRO A 128 -15.87 29.19 -31.63
N ILE A 129 -14.85 28.35 -31.80
CA ILE A 129 -14.19 27.61 -30.71
C ILE A 129 -13.57 28.55 -29.68
N ALA A 130 -13.06 29.71 -30.10
CA ALA A 130 -12.43 30.68 -29.20
C ALA A 130 -13.42 31.39 -28.25
N LEU A 131 -14.72 31.23 -28.49
CA LEU A 131 -15.79 31.89 -27.74
C LEU A 131 -16.42 30.98 -26.67
N PHE A 132 -15.96 29.72 -26.56
CA PHE A 132 -16.39 28.81 -25.49
C PHE A 132 -15.60 29.08 -24.22
N HIS A 133 -16.33 29.40 -23.14
CA HIS A 133 -15.74 29.63 -21.83
C HIS A 133 -16.12 28.51 -20.86
N PHE A 134 -15.27 28.28 -19.88
CA PHE A 134 -15.50 27.29 -18.84
C PHE A 134 -14.99 27.85 -17.51
N ASN A 135 -15.78 27.69 -16.45
CA ASN A 135 -15.40 28.03 -15.09
C ASN A 135 -15.90 26.92 -14.17
N LYS A 136 -14.98 26.23 -13.49
CA LYS A 136 -15.30 25.17 -12.55
C LYS A 136 -14.69 25.48 -11.20
N ILE A 137 -15.50 25.28 -10.17
CA ILE A 137 -15.11 25.43 -8.77
C ILE A 137 -15.44 24.12 -8.05
N ASN A 138 -14.46 23.52 -7.39
CA ASN A 138 -14.64 22.30 -6.61
C ASN A 138 -14.11 22.52 -5.19
N HIS A 139 -15.00 22.42 -4.20
CA HIS A 139 -14.67 22.56 -2.79
C HIS A 139 -14.69 21.19 -2.09
N THR A 140 -13.51 20.73 -1.65
CA THR A 140 -13.29 19.42 -1.01
C THR A 140 -12.86 19.57 0.44
N ILE A 141 -13.44 18.79 1.35
CA ILE A 141 -12.98 18.72 2.74
C ILE A 141 -11.80 17.76 2.81
N ASP A 142 -10.62 18.27 3.20
CA ASP A 142 -9.37 17.49 3.24
C ASP A 142 -9.11 16.89 4.63
N TYR A 143 -9.41 17.65 5.69
CA TYR A 143 -9.22 17.20 7.07
C TYR A 143 -10.24 17.86 8.00
N GLN A 144 -10.74 17.10 8.99
CA GLN A 144 -11.66 17.63 9.98
C GLN A 144 -11.47 16.92 11.32
N ASN A 145 -11.47 17.71 12.39
CA ASN A 145 -11.66 17.23 13.76
C ASN A 145 -12.59 18.20 14.52
N ASP A 146 -12.67 18.09 15.85
CA ASP A 146 -13.53 18.97 16.68
C ASP A 146 -13.07 20.44 16.74
N HIS A 147 -11.85 20.73 16.27
CA HIS A 147 -11.17 22.01 16.41
C HIS A 147 -10.76 22.66 15.08
N ILE A 148 -10.57 21.87 14.02
CA ILE A 148 -10.10 22.32 12.71
C ILE A 148 -11.00 21.76 11.62
N LEU A 149 -11.28 22.60 10.63
CA LEU A 149 -11.77 22.20 9.32
C LEU A 149 -10.78 22.68 8.27
N SER A 150 -10.12 21.75 7.58
CA SER A 150 -9.27 22.05 6.43
C SER A 150 -9.92 21.60 5.13
N PHE A 151 -9.85 22.46 4.12
CA PHE A 151 -10.47 22.22 2.83
C PHE A 151 -9.70 22.92 1.71
N THR A 152 -9.93 22.43 0.49
CA THR A 152 -9.34 22.92 -0.75
C THR A 152 -10.44 23.44 -1.65
N VAL A 153 -10.17 24.56 -2.32
CA VAL A 153 -10.97 25.07 -3.43
C VAL A 153 -10.12 25.00 -4.70
N ASP A 154 -10.49 24.09 -5.58
CA ASP A 154 -9.91 23.96 -6.93
C ASP A 154 -10.72 24.80 -7.91
N HIS A 155 -10.03 25.65 -8.65
CA HIS A 155 -10.59 26.50 -9.69
C HIS A 155 -9.98 26.12 -11.03
N TRP A 156 -10.82 25.87 -12.03
CA TRP A 156 -10.40 25.70 -13.41
C TRP A 156 -11.15 26.67 -14.31
N VAL A 157 -10.41 27.58 -14.93
CA VAL A 157 -10.97 28.61 -15.82
C VAL A 157 -10.36 28.50 -17.22
N HIS A 158 -11.21 28.56 -18.24
CA HIS A 158 -10.82 28.71 -19.64
C HIS A 158 -11.69 29.79 -20.28
N GLN A 159 -11.07 30.85 -20.77
CA GLN A 159 -11.76 31.99 -21.38
C GLN A 159 -11.36 32.15 -22.86
N GLY A 160 -11.15 31.01 -23.53
CA GLY A 160 -10.50 30.96 -24.84
C GLY A 160 -8.96 30.98 -24.74
N GLY A 161 -8.29 30.93 -25.89
CA GLY A 161 -6.81 30.90 -25.97
C GLY A 161 -6.22 29.50 -26.09
N ALA A 162 -4.93 29.37 -25.75
CA ALA A 162 -4.17 28.14 -25.97
C ALA A 162 -4.37 27.08 -24.87
N HIS A 163 -4.68 27.49 -23.64
CA HIS A 163 -4.89 26.60 -22.49
C HIS A 163 -5.73 27.30 -21.41
N GLY A 164 -6.33 26.51 -20.51
CA GLY A 164 -6.97 27.01 -19.29
C GLY A 164 -5.95 27.23 -18.17
N LEU A 165 -6.44 27.70 -17.03
CA LEU A 165 -5.66 27.85 -15.81
C LEU A 165 -6.36 27.13 -14.66
N GLY A 166 -5.64 26.21 -14.04
CA GLY A 166 -6.03 25.53 -12.81
C GLY A 166 -5.27 26.11 -11.63
N THR A 167 -5.98 26.46 -10.57
CA THR A 167 -5.41 26.93 -9.31
C THR A 167 -6.09 26.27 -8.14
N GLU A 168 -5.37 26.15 -7.04
CA GLU A 168 -5.87 25.54 -5.84
C GLU A 168 -5.55 26.39 -4.63
N GLU A 169 -6.54 26.55 -3.77
CA GLU A 169 -6.43 27.32 -2.55
C GLU A 169 -6.79 26.46 -1.35
N HIS A 170 -5.90 26.43 -0.37
CA HIS A 170 -6.03 25.64 0.84
C HIS A 170 -6.37 26.53 2.02
N TYR A 171 -7.27 26.05 2.86
CA TYR A 171 -7.74 26.77 4.03
C TYR A 171 -7.80 25.84 5.23
N SER A 172 -7.36 26.33 6.40
CA SER A 172 -7.59 25.65 7.69
C SER A 172 -8.31 26.59 8.64
N ILE A 173 -9.54 26.25 9.00
CA ILE A 173 -10.41 27.06 9.84
C ILE A 173 -10.38 26.54 11.28
N ASN A 174 -10.07 27.42 12.22
CA ASN A 174 -10.26 27.14 13.63
C ASN A 174 -11.76 27.15 13.96
N LEU A 175 -12.33 25.99 14.27
CA LEU A 175 -13.76 25.82 14.54
C LEU A 175 -14.19 26.47 15.87
N GLN A 176 -13.26 26.87 16.75
CA GLN A 176 -13.60 27.64 17.94
C GLN A 176 -13.82 29.12 17.63
N SER A 177 -12.93 29.75 16.86
CA SER A 177 -13.04 31.18 16.51
C SER A 177 -13.81 31.43 15.21
N ILE A 178 -13.95 30.43 14.35
CA ILE A 178 -14.47 30.53 12.98
C ILE A 178 -13.62 31.52 12.17
N GLU A 179 -12.31 31.37 12.29
CA GLU A 179 -11.31 32.17 11.58
C GLU A 179 -10.28 31.25 10.94
N GLU A 180 -9.74 31.69 9.81
CA GLU A 180 -8.63 31.03 9.15
C GLU A 180 -7.36 31.08 10.02
N LEU A 181 -6.66 29.95 10.08
CA LEU A 181 -5.39 29.81 10.76
C LEU A 181 -4.28 30.37 9.88
N THR A 182 -3.40 31.18 10.47
CA THR A 182 -2.19 31.64 9.78
C THR A 182 -0.95 30.93 10.32
N LEU A 183 0.10 30.79 9.51
CA LEU A 183 1.37 30.22 9.97
C LEU A 183 1.90 30.92 11.23
N SER A 184 1.77 32.25 11.32
CA SER A 184 2.20 33.02 12.48
C SER A 184 1.48 32.62 13.78
N GLN A 185 0.23 32.15 13.70
CA GLN A 185 -0.53 31.66 14.85
C GLN A 185 -0.04 30.27 15.27
N LEU A 186 0.38 29.43 14.32
CA LEU A 186 0.83 28.06 14.52
C LEU A 186 2.30 27.97 14.97
N MET A 187 3.15 28.84 14.44
CA MET A 187 4.60 28.77 14.54
C MET A 187 5.20 29.67 15.63
N LYS A 188 6.37 29.30 16.15
CA LYS A 188 7.19 30.13 17.06
C LYS A 188 7.76 31.33 16.29
N PRO A 189 7.97 32.50 16.93
CA PRO A 189 8.60 33.64 16.26
C PRO A 189 9.98 33.28 15.67
N GLY A 190 10.23 33.67 14.41
CA GLY A 190 11.48 33.37 13.70
C GLY A 190 11.50 32.05 12.93
N TYR A 191 10.36 31.38 12.78
CA TYR A 191 10.23 30.13 12.03
C TYR A 191 10.49 30.28 10.53
N GLU A 192 10.34 31.49 9.99
CA GLU A 192 10.20 31.76 8.56
C GLU A 192 11.41 31.27 7.78
N ALA A 193 12.62 31.57 8.25
CA ALA A 193 13.86 31.20 7.55
C ALA A 193 14.05 29.68 7.48
N GLU A 194 13.86 28.98 8.60
CA GLU A 194 14.07 27.53 8.68
C GLU A 194 12.97 26.77 7.91
N LEU A 195 11.70 27.17 8.07
CA LEU A 195 10.60 26.55 7.33
C LEU A 195 10.71 26.80 5.81
N THR A 196 11.17 27.99 5.40
CA THR A 196 11.43 28.29 3.98
C THR A 196 12.49 27.33 3.42
N GLU A 197 13.58 27.08 4.16
CA GLU A 197 14.60 26.14 3.70
C GLU A 197 14.07 24.70 3.61
N ILE A 198 13.26 24.24 4.58
CA ILE A 198 12.60 22.92 4.50
C ILE A 198 11.73 22.82 3.24
N VAL A 199 10.90 23.84 2.97
CA VAL A 199 10.06 23.89 1.75
C VAL A 199 10.91 23.87 0.48
N LYS A 200 11.97 24.68 0.43
CA LYS A 200 12.87 24.77 -0.74
C LYS A 200 13.59 23.44 -1.04
N GLN A 201 14.02 22.71 -0.01
CA GLN A 201 14.59 21.36 -0.21
C GLN A 201 13.56 20.38 -0.81
N ASN A 202 12.32 20.40 -0.31
CA ASN A 202 11.24 19.59 -0.88
C ASN A 202 10.94 19.99 -2.34
N LEU A 203 10.96 21.28 -2.67
CA LEU A 203 10.77 21.76 -4.05
C LEU A 203 11.85 21.24 -5.01
N LEU A 204 13.11 21.19 -4.59
CA LEU A 204 14.18 20.60 -5.40
C LEU A 204 13.92 19.12 -5.70
N GLN A 205 13.49 18.37 -4.68
CA GLN A 205 13.13 16.96 -4.86
C GLN A 205 11.97 16.79 -5.84
N ILE A 206 10.88 17.54 -5.65
CA ILE A 206 9.72 17.52 -6.56
C ILE A 206 10.13 17.89 -7.99
N LYS A 207 11.00 18.89 -8.16
CA LYS A 207 11.49 19.30 -9.48
C LYS A 207 12.32 18.18 -10.12
N ALA A 208 13.21 17.55 -9.35
CA ALA A 208 13.98 16.41 -9.82
C ALA A 208 13.07 15.29 -10.31
N ASP A 209 12.04 14.93 -9.54
CA ASP A 209 11.09 13.86 -9.88
C ASP A 209 10.25 14.19 -11.12
N LYS A 210 9.81 15.45 -11.27
CA LYS A 210 9.21 15.92 -12.52
C LYS A 210 10.17 15.77 -13.70
N PHE A 211 11.46 16.12 -13.56
CA PHE A 211 12.44 15.90 -14.64
C PHE A 211 12.64 14.41 -14.99
N LYS A 212 12.67 13.52 -13.99
CA LYS A 212 12.79 12.06 -14.21
C LYS A 212 11.66 11.52 -15.08
N ALA A 213 10.44 12.00 -14.85
CA ALA A 213 9.27 11.57 -15.61
C ALA A 213 9.34 11.94 -17.10
N TYR A 214 10.11 12.97 -17.48
CA TYR A 214 10.22 13.44 -18.87
C TYR A 214 11.51 13.04 -19.59
N GLN A 215 12.56 12.62 -18.88
CA GLN A 215 13.87 12.32 -19.46
C GLN A 215 14.48 11.03 -18.87
N ALA A 216 14.89 10.11 -19.76
CA ALA A 216 15.44 8.80 -19.39
C ALA A 216 16.93 8.83 -18.97
N ASP A 217 17.65 9.95 -19.14
CA ASP A 217 19.05 10.11 -18.71
C ASP A 217 19.20 11.34 -17.80
N LEU A 218 19.42 11.08 -16.52
CA LEU A 218 19.49 12.07 -15.45
C LEU A 218 20.92 12.27 -14.94
N SER A 219 21.92 11.74 -15.65
CA SER A 219 23.33 11.77 -15.24
C SER A 219 23.94 13.19 -15.16
N GLN A 220 23.16 14.23 -15.50
CA GLN A 220 23.56 15.64 -15.54
C GLN A 220 22.69 16.57 -14.67
N LEU A 221 21.71 16.07 -13.91
CA LEU A 221 20.90 16.92 -13.03
C LEU A 221 21.61 17.11 -11.69
N ASP A 222 22.53 18.07 -11.63
CA ASP A 222 23.04 18.57 -10.37
C ASP A 222 22.05 19.55 -9.71
N GLU A 223 22.23 19.78 -8.41
CA GLU A 223 21.37 20.68 -7.63
C GLU A 223 21.32 22.10 -8.22
N GLN A 224 22.43 22.58 -8.78
CA GLN A 224 22.50 23.92 -9.39
C GLN A 224 21.58 24.02 -10.61
N THR A 225 21.58 23.01 -11.48
CA THR A 225 20.71 22.94 -12.65
C THR A 225 19.23 22.92 -12.25
N LEU A 226 18.89 22.20 -11.16
CA LEU A 226 17.53 22.20 -10.62
C LEU A 226 17.13 23.61 -10.12
N LYS A 227 18.01 24.29 -9.37
CA LYS A 227 17.76 25.66 -8.89
C LYS A 227 17.56 26.64 -10.05
N GLU A 228 18.39 26.56 -11.07
CA GLU A 228 18.32 27.43 -12.26
C GLU A 228 17.07 27.18 -13.14
N SER A 229 16.37 26.06 -12.92
CA SER A 229 15.15 25.72 -13.67
C SER A 229 13.86 26.30 -13.07
N PHE A 230 13.92 26.87 -11.87
CA PHE A 230 12.86 27.72 -11.32
C PHE A 230 13.01 29.15 -11.85
N PHE A 231 11.98 30.00 -11.71
CA PHE A 231 12.09 31.41 -12.09
C PHE A 231 13.18 32.15 -11.32
N ASN A 232 13.20 31.98 -10.00
CA ASN A 232 14.28 32.44 -9.12
C ASN A 232 14.25 31.66 -7.81
N TYR A 233 15.01 30.55 -7.73
CA TYR A 233 15.00 29.67 -6.56
C TYR A 233 15.37 30.39 -5.26
N ASP A 234 16.29 31.36 -5.30
CA ASP A 234 16.76 32.05 -4.10
C ASP A 234 15.70 32.99 -3.50
N GLU A 235 14.75 33.47 -4.31
CA GLU A 235 13.65 34.36 -3.90
C GLU A 235 12.35 33.60 -3.55
N ILE A 236 12.34 32.27 -3.61
CA ILE A 236 11.18 31.48 -3.18
C ILE A 236 10.93 31.71 -1.68
N THR A 237 9.69 32.06 -1.35
CA THR A 237 9.19 32.28 0.01
C THR A 237 8.05 31.32 0.33
N LEU A 238 7.68 31.20 1.60
CA LEU A 238 6.51 30.43 2.02
C LEU A 238 5.24 31.03 1.40
N PRO A 239 4.37 30.22 0.78
CA PRO A 239 3.11 30.71 0.27
C PRO A 239 2.11 30.85 1.43
N ASP A 240 1.18 31.79 1.31
CA ASP A 240 0.02 31.86 2.19
C ASP A 240 -0.97 30.71 1.92
N ASN A 241 -0.80 30.00 0.80
CA ASN A 241 -1.59 28.87 0.37
C ASN A 241 -1.13 27.56 1.04
N PHE A 242 -1.61 27.33 2.27
CA PHE A 242 -1.29 26.13 3.04
C PHE A 242 -2.49 25.62 3.85
N MET A 243 -2.43 24.36 4.28
CA MET A 243 -3.36 23.81 5.26
C MET A 243 -2.68 22.87 6.25
N LEU A 244 -3.34 22.68 7.40
CA LEU A 244 -3.09 21.59 8.34
C LEU A 244 -3.86 20.34 7.91
N THR A 245 -3.20 19.20 7.93
CA THR A 245 -3.81 17.88 7.72
C THR A 245 -3.66 17.03 8.99
N ASP A 246 -4.11 15.79 8.95
CA ASP A 246 -3.78 14.77 9.95
C ASP A 246 -2.28 14.46 10.00
N MET A 247 -1.57 14.67 8.89
CA MET A 247 -0.15 14.32 8.70
C MET A 247 0.82 15.47 9.00
N GLY A 248 0.44 16.71 8.72
CA GLY A 248 1.36 17.84 8.78
C GLY A 248 0.84 19.12 8.14
N LEU A 249 1.75 19.87 7.50
CA LEU A 249 1.45 21.06 6.71
C LEU A 249 1.54 20.72 5.23
N ALA A 250 0.52 21.07 4.47
CA ALA A 250 0.54 21.00 3.01
C ALA A 250 0.61 22.42 2.43
N PHE A 251 1.57 22.68 1.53
CA PHE A 251 1.73 23.95 0.81
C PHE A 251 1.54 23.72 -0.68
N THR A 252 0.90 24.66 -1.36
CA THR A 252 0.79 24.63 -2.83
C THR A 252 1.28 25.91 -3.45
N TYR A 253 2.21 25.76 -4.39
CA TYR A 253 2.56 26.78 -5.38
C TYR A 253 1.82 26.45 -6.67
N ASN A 254 0.91 27.32 -7.07
CA ASN A 254 0.12 27.20 -8.29
C ASN A 254 0.98 27.44 -9.54
N PRO A 255 0.47 27.11 -10.75
CA PRO A 255 1.18 27.40 -11.98
C PRO A 255 1.53 28.89 -12.06
N TYR A 256 2.75 29.20 -12.51
CA TYR A 256 3.34 30.55 -12.55
C TYR A 256 3.83 31.14 -11.22
N ASP A 257 3.63 30.50 -10.07
CA ASP A 257 4.13 31.05 -8.80
C ASP A 257 5.67 31.04 -8.74
N ILE A 258 6.28 29.89 -9.05
CA ILE A 258 7.73 29.68 -8.95
C ILE A 258 8.36 29.09 -10.23
N ASP A 259 7.52 28.73 -11.21
CA ASP A 259 7.92 27.99 -12.41
C ASP A 259 6.94 28.20 -13.57
N ALA A 260 7.34 27.82 -14.78
CA ALA A 260 6.51 27.90 -15.97
C ALA A 260 5.26 27.01 -15.86
N PHE A 261 4.18 27.41 -16.53
CA PHE A 261 2.90 26.67 -16.57
C PHE A 261 3.04 25.18 -16.85
N ALA A 262 3.92 24.80 -17.79
CA ALA A 262 4.14 23.43 -18.20
C ALA A 262 4.67 22.53 -17.05
N SER A 263 5.29 23.12 -16.03
CA SER A 263 5.73 22.40 -14.83
C SER A 263 4.56 22.04 -13.91
N GLY A 264 3.38 22.64 -14.12
CA GLY A 264 2.21 22.50 -13.26
C GLY A 264 2.46 23.04 -11.85
N SER A 265 1.55 22.72 -10.92
CA SER A 265 1.70 23.10 -9.52
C SER A 265 2.79 22.28 -8.80
N PHE A 266 3.35 22.88 -7.75
CA PHE A 266 4.26 22.22 -6.81
C PHE A 266 3.56 22.10 -5.46
N LYS A 267 3.53 20.89 -4.91
CA LYS A 267 2.77 20.54 -3.70
C LYS A 267 3.76 19.96 -2.70
N VAL A 268 3.92 20.63 -1.58
CA VAL A 268 4.94 20.33 -0.57
C VAL A 268 4.23 19.94 0.72
N ASP A 269 4.35 18.66 1.09
CA ASP A 269 3.84 18.14 2.35
C ASP A 269 5.01 18.02 3.34
N ILE A 270 4.84 18.58 4.53
CA ILE A 270 5.83 18.55 5.61
C ILE A 270 5.18 17.94 6.83
N SER A 271 5.72 16.83 7.32
CA SER A 271 5.15 16.12 8.47
C SER A 271 5.25 16.94 9.75
N TYR A 272 4.35 16.70 10.72
CA TYR A 272 4.47 17.34 12.03
C TYR A 272 5.81 17.02 12.72
N ALA A 273 6.42 15.86 12.45
CA ALA A 273 7.73 15.47 12.95
C ALA A 273 8.81 16.49 12.56
N GLU A 274 8.83 16.87 11.28
CA GLU A 274 9.83 17.75 10.69
C GLU A 274 9.72 19.20 11.16
N VAL A 275 8.52 19.65 11.57
CA VAL A 275 8.27 21.04 11.97
C VAL A 275 7.88 21.22 13.43
N ALA A 276 7.78 20.15 14.21
CA ALA A 276 7.35 20.20 15.62
C ALA A 276 8.19 21.18 16.45
N HIS A 277 9.50 21.28 16.18
CA HIS A 277 10.38 22.22 16.88
C HIS A 277 10.16 23.67 16.47
N LEU A 278 9.60 23.94 15.30
CA LEU A 278 9.19 25.27 14.84
C LEU A 278 7.79 25.65 15.33
N MET A 279 6.94 24.67 15.63
CA MET A 279 5.55 24.89 16.02
C MET A 279 5.36 25.22 17.51
N LYS A 280 4.33 26.00 17.83
CA LYS A 280 3.91 26.25 19.21
C LYS A 280 3.21 25.00 19.76
N GLN A 281 3.86 24.30 20.69
CA GLN A 281 3.31 23.08 21.31
C GLN A 281 1.89 23.26 21.89
N SER A 282 1.60 24.42 22.50
CA SER A 282 0.26 24.70 23.04
C SER A 282 -0.82 24.83 21.98
N VAL A 283 -0.44 25.18 20.74
CA VAL A 283 -1.37 25.27 19.61
C VAL A 283 -1.63 23.89 19.04
N LEU A 284 -0.57 23.08 18.87
CA LEU A 284 -0.67 21.68 18.45
C LEU A 284 -1.55 20.85 19.40
N GLN A 285 -1.24 20.86 20.70
CA GLN A 285 -2.03 20.12 21.70
C GLN A 285 -3.52 20.52 21.74
N ARG A 286 -3.83 21.76 21.36
CA ARG A 286 -5.20 22.29 21.38
C ARG A 286 -5.96 22.00 20.10
N LEU A 287 -5.32 22.17 18.95
CA LEU A 287 -5.99 22.06 17.64
C LEU A 287 -5.91 20.63 17.08
N LEU A 288 -4.92 19.87 17.52
CA LEU A 288 -4.62 18.51 17.09
C LEU A 288 -4.34 17.64 18.34
N PRO A 289 -5.29 17.53 19.29
CA PRO A 289 -5.09 16.79 20.53
C PRO A 289 -4.85 15.29 20.32
N GLU A 290 -5.28 14.77 19.17
CA GLU A 290 -5.05 13.38 18.73
C GLU A 290 -3.57 13.12 18.37
N ILE A 291 -2.82 14.18 18.06
CA ILE A 291 -1.43 14.10 17.62
C ILE A 291 -0.52 14.19 18.85
N ASP A 292 -0.11 13.04 19.36
CA ASP A 292 0.91 12.97 20.41
C ASP A 292 2.28 13.32 19.82
N LEU A 293 2.80 14.50 20.15
CA LEU A 293 4.11 14.95 19.69
C LEU A 293 5.29 14.16 20.28
N GLN A 294 5.05 13.29 21.27
CA GLN A 294 6.06 12.32 21.72
C GLN A 294 6.20 11.14 20.76
N THR A 295 5.14 10.79 20.01
CA THR A 295 5.18 9.78 18.93
C THR A 295 5.30 10.42 17.54
N ALA A 296 4.97 11.70 17.35
CA ALA A 296 5.34 12.40 16.10
C ALA A 296 6.86 12.58 15.96
N SER A 297 7.63 12.39 17.04
CA SER A 297 9.09 12.26 16.99
C SER A 297 9.56 10.82 16.82
N SER A 298 8.67 9.81 16.82
CA SER A 298 9.05 8.50 16.34
C SER A 298 9.03 8.56 14.82
N HIS A 299 10.19 8.91 14.26
CA HIS A 299 10.68 8.09 13.16
C HIS A 299 10.31 6.64 13.51
N PHE A 300 9.41 6.03 12.75
CA PHE A 300 9.52 4.58 12.59
C PHE A 300 10.89 4.41 11.96
N ASP A 301 11.87 4.10 12.81
CA ASP A 301 13.16 3.64 12.33
C ASP A 301 12.88 2.30 11.67
N PHE A 302 12.63 2.32 10.35
CA PHE A 302 12.49 1.15 9.49
C PHE A 302 13.81 0.33 9.39
N ILE A 303 14.70 0.49 10.37
CA ILE A 303 16.00 -0.16 10.48
C ILE A 303 15.83 -1.59 11.01
N ASP A 304 14.74 -1.90 11.73
CA ASP A 304 14.37 -3.24 12.21
C ASP A 304 12.85 -3.44 12.12
N VAL A 305 12.34 -3.90 10.97
CA VAL A 305 10.93 -4.30 10.79
C VAL A 305 10.84 -5.82 10.93
N SER A 306 10.03 -6.31 11.87
CA SER A 306 9.70 -7.74 11.96
C SER A 306 8.44 -8.03 11.14
N TYR A 307 8.21 -9.28 10.78
CA TYR A 307 7.10 -9.66 9.91
C TYR A 307 6.27 -10.77 10.54
N ASP A 308 4.96 -10.60 10.57
CA ASP A 308 4.02 -11.65 10.91
C ASP A 308 3.49 -12.32 9.63
N GLY A 309 2.94 -13.52 9.75
CA GLY A 309 2.34 -14.26 8.64
C GLY A 309 0.82 -14.18 8.63
N TYR A 310 0.23 -13.95 7.45
CA TYR A 310 -1.19 -14.14 7.21
C TYR A 310 -1.41 -15.32 6.26
N ARG A 311 -2.37 -16.19 6.61
CA ARG A 311 -2.81 -17.31 5.79
C ARG A 311 -4.33 -17.25 5.65
N ASN A 312 -4.81 -17.23 4.42
CA ASN A 312 -6.22 -17.38 4.11
C ASN A 312 -6.54 -18.86 3.92
N SER A 313 -7.20 -19.49 4.91
CA SER A 313 -7.50 -20.92 4.87
C SER A 313 -8.52 -21.32 3.80
N ARG A 314 -9.28 -20.37 3.24
CA ARG A 314 -10.35 -20.65 2.27
C ARG A 314 -9.81 -20.83 0.85
N TYR A 315 -8.84 -20.01 0.48
CA TYR A 315 -8.24 -19.98 -0.86
C TYR A 315 -6.75 -20.33 -0.86
N ASP A 316 -6.25 -20.80 0.29
CA ASP A 316 -4.92 -21.37 0.52
C ASP A 316 -3.77 -20.51 -0.03
N PHE A 317 -3.86 -19.21 0.24
CA PHE A 317 -2.78 -18.26 -0.02
C PHE A 317 -2.25 -17.67 1.27
N MET A 318 -0.99 -17.24 1.25
CA MET A 318 -0.32 -16.63 2.38
C MET A 318 0.58 -15.47 1.94
N VAL A 319 0.81 -14.55 2.87
CA VAL A 319 1.73 -13.43 2.70
C VAL A 319 2.27 -13.01 4.07
N GLN A 320 3.50 -12.54 4.12
CA GLN A 320 4.03 -11.86 5.30
C GLN A 320 3.60 -10.40 5.31
N TYR A 321 3.44 -9.82 6.50
CA TYR A 321 3.12 -8.42 6.67
C TYR A 321 3.95 -7.82 7.80
N PRO A 322 4.36 -6.55 7.70
CA PRO A 322 5.11 -5.90 8.77
C PRO A 322 4.33 -5.88 10.08
N ASP A 323 5.01 -6.17 11.18
CA ASP A 323 4.48 -6.22 12.55
C ASP A 323 3.81 -4.90 13.00
N PHE A 324 4.19 -3.77 12.40
CA PHE A 324 3.54 -2.49 12.63
C PHE A 324 2.14 -2.38 11.99
N LEU A 325 1.74 -3.31 11.12
CA LEU A 325 0.41 -3.39 10.51
C LEU A 325 -0.50 -4.33 11.31
N ILE A 326 -1.64 -3.79 11.77
CA ILE A 326 -2.58 -4.52 12.61
C ILE A 326 -3.64 -5.20 11.74
N PRO A 327 -3.84 -6.53 11.82
CA PRO A 327 -4.88 -7.23 11.07
C PRO A 327 -6.29 -6.75 11.46
N GLN A 328 -7.16 -6.54 10.46
CA GLN A 328 -8.54 -6.06 10.65
C GLN A 328 -9.59 -7.18 10.69
N GLY A 329 -9.17 -8.45 10.65
CA GLY A 329 -10.04 -9.61 10.50
C GLY A 329 -10.27 -10.00 9.04
N GLU A 330 -10.71 -11.23 8.81
CA GLU A 330 -11.09 -11.75 7.49
C GLU A 330 -12.32 -11.02 6.94
N SER A 331 -12.40 -10.86 5.62
CA SER A 331 -13.58 -10.30 4.96
C SER A 331 -14.83 -11.17 5.19
N GLU A 332 -16.03 -10.61 5.01
CA GLU A 332 -17.27 -11.41 5.11
C GLU A 332 -17.32 -12.56 4.09
N SER A 333 -16.70 -12.35 2.93
CA SER A 333 -16.51 -13.38 1.89
C SER A 333 -15.35 -14.32 2.21
N GLY A 334 -14.50 -14.03 3.19
CA GLY A 334 -13.31 -14.81 3.55
C GLY A 334 -12.31 -14.93 2.39
N ASP A 335 -12.33 -13.98 1.46
CA ASP A 335 -11.43 -13.92 0.30
C ASP A 335 -10.15 -13.17 0.58
N GLY A 336 -10.01 -12.55 1.76
CA GLY A 336 -8.83 -11.79 2.09
C GLY A 336 -8.92 -11.00 3.39
N GLN A 337 -7.83 -10.31 3.68
CA GLN A 337 -7.66 -9.53 4.89
C GLN A 337 -7.05 -8.15 4.59
N ARG A 338 -7.45 -7.17 5.39
CA ARG A 338 -6.88 -5.83 5.44
C ARG A 338 -6.06 -5.66 6.71
N PHE A 339 -4.97 -4.91 6.61
CA PHE A 339 -4.08 -4.54 7.70
C PHE A 339 -3.88 -3.04 7.69
N ILE A 340 -3.83 -2.43 8.88
CA ILE A 340 -3.73 -0.98 9.03
C ILE A 340 -2.75 -0.69 10.17
N SER A 341 -1.80 0.22 9.97
CA SER A 341 -0.91 0.67 11.04
C SER A 341 -1.68 1.37 12.15
N SER A 342 -1.08 1.44 13.34
CA SER A 342 -1.70 2.09 14.51
C SER A 342 -2.04 3.58 14.28
N ASP A 343 -1.29 4.26 13.40
CA ASP A 343 -1.51 5.65 12.99
C ASP A 343 -2.45 5.79 11.77
N GLY A 344 -2.88 4.68 11.15
CA GLY A 344 -3.75 4.68 9.98
C GLY A 344 -3.07 5.08 8.67
N HIS A 345 -1.76 5.37 8.67
CA HIS A 345 -1.06 5.88 7.50
C HIS A 345 -0.64 4.79 6.51
N TYR A 346 -0.45 3.56 6.97
CA TYR A 346 -0.03 2.43 6.15
C TYR A 346 -1.16 1.40 6.09
N VAL A 347 -1.60 1.10 4.87
CA VAL A 347 -2.66 0.13 4.61
C VAL A 347 -2.11 -0.96 3.72
N MET A 348 -2.38 -2.21 4.09
CA MET A 348 -2.15 -3.37 3.23
C MET A 348 -3.46 -4.14 3.08
N SER A 349 -3.75 -4.66 1.90
CA SER A 349 -4.85 -5.60 1.66
C SER A 349 -4.34 -6.73 0.79
N VAL A 350 -4.76 -7.96 1.09
CA VAL A 350 -4.42 -9.14 0.28
C VAL A 350 -5.66 -9.98 0.13
N TYR A 351 -6.01 -10.36 -1.09
CA TYR A 351 -7.25 -11.07 -1.37
C TYR A 351 -7.21 -11.87 -2.67
N ARG A 352 -8.07 -12.89 -2.78
CA ARG A 352 -8.38 -13.56 -4.03
C ARG A 352 -9.26 -12.65 -4.89
N ASP A 353 -8.78 -12.36 -6.09
CA ASP A 353 -9.36 -11.38 -6.99
C ASP A 353 -10.21 -12.06 -8.07
N PHE A 354 -11.52 -11.90 -7.98
CA PHE A 354 -12.45 -12.51 -8.93
C PHE A 354 -12.55 -11.68 -10.21
N LYS A 355 -11.67 -11.97 -11.19
CA LYS A 355 -11.68 -11.28 -12.50
C LYS A 355 -12.84 -11.72 -13.42
N ALA A 356 -13.41 -12.91 -13.24
CA ALA A 356 -14.57 -13.40 -14.00
C ALA A 356 -15.76 -13.77 -13.10
N LEU A 357 -16.88 -13.05 -13.24
CA LEU A 357 -18.12 -13.34 -12.49
C LEU A 357 -19.01 -14.40 -13.15
N THR A 358 -18.88 -14.64 -14.47
CA THR A 358 -19.73 -15.58 -15.23
C THR A 358 -19.03 -16.26 -16.42
N GLY A 359 -17.70 -16.44 -16.41
CA GLY A 359 -16.95 -16.96 -17.56
C GLY A 359 -15.56 -17.48 -17.21
N GLU A 360 -14.74 -17.75 -18.23
CA GLU A 360 -13.32 -18.09 -18.06
C GLU A 360 -12.54 -16.86 -17.57
N ASN A 361 -11.52 -17.09 -16.75
CA ASN A 361 -10.65 -16.00 -16.31
C ASN A 361 -9.89 -15.40 -17.50
N PRO A 362 -9.73 -14.07 -17.56
CA PRO A 362 -8.96 -13.43 -18.61
C PRO A 362 -7.51 -13.90 -18.56
N SER A 363 -6.81 -13.83 -19.69
CA SER A 363 -5.35 -14.00 -19.69
C SER A 363 -4.67 -12.89 -18.86
N LEU A 364 -3.47 -13.15 -18.34
CA LEU A 364 -2.71 -12.20 -17.52
C LEU A 364 -2.57 -10.83 -18.22
N GLN A 365 -2.37 -10.83 -19.53
CA GLN A 365 -2.25 -9.63 -20.34
C GLN A 365 -3.59 -8.86 -20.46
N GLU A 366 -4.71 -9.55 -20.59
CA GLU A 366 -6.04 -8.92 -20.63
C GLU A 366 -6.41 -8.33 -19.27
N ALA A 367 -6.13 -9.04 -18.18
CA ALA A 367 -6.33 -8.56 -16.82
C ALA A 367 -5.50 -7.29 -16.56
N TYR A 368 -4.22 -7.29 -16.97
CA TYR A 368 -3.32 -6.15 -16.85
C TYR A 368 -3.84 -4.90 -17.59
N TYR A 369 -4.34 -5.02 -18.81
CA TYR A 369 -4.87 -3.84 -19.52
C TYR A 369 -6.19 -3.36 -18.91
N ALA A 370 -7.10 -4.29 -18.57
CA ALA A 370 -8.39 -3.94 -17.99
C ALA A 370 -8.24 -3.22 -16.63
N GLU A 371 -7.30 -3.66 -15.81
CA GLU A 371 -7.04 -3.06 -14.50
C GLU A 371 -6.32 -1.71 -14.63
N SER A 372 -5.39 -1.57 -15.57
CA SER A 372 -4.72 -0.31 -15.88
C SER A 372 -5.69 0.80 -16.29
N ASP A 373 -6.80 0.47 -16.96
CA ASP A 373 -7.84 1.44 -17.35
C ASP A 373 -8.69 1.91 -16.16
N SER A 374 -8.74 1.12 -15.09
CA SER A 374 -9.55 1.39 -13.90
C SER A 374 -8.78 2.08 -12.77
N LEU A 375 -7.45 1.93 -12.74
CA LEU A 375 -6.61 2.46 -11.68
C LEU A 375 -6.24 3.93 -11.91
N PRO A 376 -6.40 4.81 -10.91
CA PRO A 376 -6.05 6.22 -11.06
C PRO A 376 -4.54 6.44 -11.04
N ASN A 377 -4.07 7.39 -11.87
CA ASN A 377 -2.74 8.02 -11.78
C ASN A 377 -1.55 7.05 -11.65
N ILE A 378 -1.50 6.01 -12.50
CA ILE A 378 -0.37 5.08 -12.58
C ILE A 378 0.91 5.85 -12.98
N LEU A 379 1.98 5.66 -12.22
CA LEU A 379 3.31 6.23 -12.47
C LEU A 379 4.21 5.21 -13.18
N TYR A 380 4.21 3.97 -12.67
CA TYR A 380 4.98 2.86 -13.20
C TYR A 380 4.13 1.60 -13.20
N ASN A 381 4.36 0.73 -14.17
CA ASN A 381 3.72 -0.56 -14.25
C ASN A 381 4.60 -1.56 -14.99
N GLN A 382 4.37 -2.84 -14.73
CA GLN A 382 5.09 -3.92 -15.40
C GLN A 382 4.24 -5.18 -15.45
N LEU A 383 4.23 -5.80 -16.62
CA LEU A 383 3.68 -7.13 -16.85
C LEU A 383 4.84 -8.14 -16.89
N ASN A 384 4.77 -9.17 -16.05
CA ASN A 384 5.71 -10.30 -16.03
C ASN A 384 5.00 -11.59 -16.49
N ASP A 385 5.69 -12.73 -16.42
CA ASP A 385 5.19 -14.01 -16.94
C ASP A 385 3.96 -14.55 -16.18
N ASN A 386 3.92 -14.35 -14.86
CA ASN A 386 2.88 -14.90 -13.97
C ASN A 386 2.31 -13.86 -12.97
N TYR A 387 2.70 -12.59 -13.06
CA TYR A 387 2.12 -11.51 -12.28
C TYR A 387 2.31 -10.17 -13.00
N TYR A 388 1.58 -9.15 -12.58
CA TYR A 388 1.84 -7.77 -12.94
C TYR A 388 1.75 -6.88 -11.71
N TRP A 389 2.32 -5.67 -11.81
CA TRP A 389 2.20 -4.70 -10.75
C TRP A 389 2.08 -3.27 -11.26
N TYR A 390 1.50 -2.42 -10.41
CA TYR A 390 1.35 -0.99 -10.62
C TYR A 390 1.88 -0.24 -9.42
N HIS A 391 2.47 0.92 -9.68
CA HIS A 391 2.74 1.96 -8.70
C HIS A 391 2.08 3.24 -9.17
N GLY A 392 1.23 3.83 -8.32
CA GLY A 392 0.48 5.01 -8.68
C GLY A 392 0.17 5.92 -7.51
N LYS A 393 -0.54 7.01 -7.81
CA LYS A 393 -0.96 7.99 -6.82
C LYS A 393 -2.42 7.77 -6.43
N VAL A 394 -2.67 7.55 -5.14
CA VAL A 394 -4.05 7.61 -4.61
C VAL A 394 -4.50 9.06 -4.59
N ASN A 395 -3.63 9.94 -4.08
CA ASN A 395 -3.78 11.39 -4.09
C ASN A 395 -2.38 12.03 -4.11
N ARG A 396 -2.25 13.30 -3.72
CA ARG A 396 -0.94 14.01 -3.75
C ARG A 396 0.07 13.47 -2.76
N THR A 397 -0.43 13.00 -1.62
CA THR A 397 0.36 12.71 -0.43
C THR A 397 0.49 11.21 -0.20
N ARG A 398 -0.29 10.39 -0.92
CA ARG A 398 -0.34 8.93 -0.79
C ARG A 398 -0.13 8.23 -2.12
N HIS A 399 0.78 7.28 -2.10
CA HIS A 399 1.04 6.37 -3.21
C HIS A 399 0.46 4.99 -2.91
N TYR A 400 0.26 4.20 -3.95
CA TYR A 400 -0.07 2.78 -3.83
C TYR A 400 0.88 1.93 -4.66
N GLN A 401 1.14 0.72 -4.19
CA GLN A 401 1.68 -0.36 -5.00
C GLN A 401 0.71 -1.55 -4.97
N GLN A 402 0.39 -2.08 -6.14
CA GLN A 402 -0.49 -3.23 -6.30
C GLN A 402 0.22 -4.31 -7.09
N PHE A 403 0.27 -5.53 -6.54
CA PHE A 403 0.79 -6.73 -7.19
C PHE A 403 -0.37 -7.69 -7.40
N THR A 404 -0.57 -8.15 -8.63
CA THR A 404 -1.60 -9.14 -8.95
C THR A 404 -0.95 -10.36 -9.59
N TYR A 405 -1.12 -11.50 -8.94
CA TYR A 405 -0.51 -12.78 -9.31
C TYR A 405 -1.55 -13.68 -9.99
N LEU A 406 -1.15 -14.34 -11.07
CA LEU A 406 -1.90 -15.43 -11.68
C LEU A 406 -1.24 -16.75 -11.30
N ILE A 407 -1.91 -17.50 -10.43
CA ILE A 407 -1.44 -18.80 -9.96
C ILE A 407 -2.56 -19.80 -10.25
N GLN A 408 -2.27 -20.80 -11.09
CA GLN A 408 -3.19 -21.89 -11.45
C GLN A 408 -4.58 -21.41 -11.91
N ASP A 409 -4.61 -20.47 -12.87
CA ASP A 409 -5.82 -19.83 -13.40
C ASP A 409 -6.61 -18.98 -12.40
N GLU A 410 -6.10 -18.72 -11.19
CA GLU A 410 -6.71 -17.81 -10.22
C GLU A 410 -5.88 -16.54 -10.01
N TYR A 411 -6.57 -15.43 -9.74
CA TYR A 411 -5.94 -14.15 -9.47
C TYR A 411 -5.93 -13.85 -7.97
N PHE A 412 -4.82 -13.30 -7.50
CA PHE A 412 -4.67 -12.81 -6.14
C PHE A 412 -4.03 -11.43 -6.19
N THR A 413 -4.54 -10.50 -5.39
CA THR A 413 -4.08 -9.12 -5.37
C THR A 413 -3.57 -8.75 -3.99
N LEU A 414 -2.35 -8.23 -3.94
CA LEU A 414 -1.73 -7.56 -2.82
C LEU A 414 -1.69 -6.06 -3.12
N TYR A 415 -2.29 -5.26 -2.25
CA TYR A 415 -2.40 -3.81 -2.39
C TYR A 415 -1.81 -3.13 -1.15
N LEU A 416 -0.87 -2.21 -1.35
CA LEU A 416 -0.28 -1.38 -0.30
C LEU A 416 -0.54 0.10 -0.61
N GLU A 417 -0.92 0.86 0.39
CA GLU A 417 -1.12 2.31 0.32
C GLU A 417 -0.38 3.00 1.47
N TYR A 418 0.42 4.01 1.14
CA TYR A 418 1.36 4.63 2.07
C TYR A 418 1.64 6.09 1.73
N PRO A 419 2.18 6.89 2.68
CA PRO A 419 2.59 8.26 2.40
C PRO A 419 3.73 8.34 1.40
N LEU A 420 3.67 9.26 0.43
CA LEU A 420 4.73 9.51 -0.55
C LEU A 420 6.09 9.75 0.14
N ALA A 421 6.10 10.49 1.26
CA ALA A 421 7.32 10.75 2.03
C ALA A 421 8.00 9.48 2.57
N ALA A 422 7.25 8.39 2.77
CA ALA A 422 7.77 7.11 3.26
C ALA A 422 8.21 6.16 2.13
N GLU A 423 8.01 6.52 0.86
CA GLU A 423 8.18 5.63 -0.30
C GLU A 423 9.57 4.99 -0.37
N THR A 424 10.63 5.80 -0.28
CA THR A 424 12.00 5.29 -0.37
C THR A 424 12.30 4.31 0.76
N THR A 425 11.76 4.57 1.94
CA THR A 425 12.03 3.75 3.13
C THR A 425 11.17 2.49 3.18
N LEU A 426 9.95 2.54 2.63
CA LEU A 426 9.06 1.39 2.52
C LEU A 426 9.42 0.45 1.37
N GLN A 427 10.13 0.92 0.35
CA GLN A 427 10.40 0.12 -0.84
C GLN A 427 10.98 -1.28 -0.53
N PRO A 428 11.99 -1.44 0.35
CA PRO A 428 12.49 -2.76 0.72
C PRO A 428 11.45 -3.64 1.44
N ILE A 429 10.55 -3.01 2.21
CA ILE A 429 9.48 -3.70 2.93
C ILE A 429 8.41 -4.19 1.96
N ILE A 430 8.02 -3.33 1.00
CA ILE A 430 7.06 -3.69 -0.06
C ILE A 430 7.61 -4.85 -0.89
N GLU A 431 8.89 -4.80 -1.27
CA GLU A 431 9.57 -5.87 -1.99
C GLU A 431 9.58 -7.18 -1.19
N HIS A 432 9.83 -7.12 0.12
CA HIS A 432 9.76 -8.29 1.00
C HIS A 432 8.35 -8.89 1.06
N VAL A 433 7.33 -8.06 1.31
CA VAL A 433 5.92 -8.49 1.37
C VAL A 433 5.50 -9.11 0.03
N ALA A 434 5.79 -8.47 -1.09
CA ALA A 434 5.46 -8.98 -2.41
C ALA A 434 6.19 -10.30 -2.75
N ALA A 435 7.44 -10.45 -2.31
CA ALA A 435 8.21 -11.68 -2.49
C ALA A 435 7.73 -12.83 -1.58
N SER A 436 7.09 -12.53 -0.46
CA SER A 436 6.56 -13.53 0.49
C SER A 436 5.22 -14.15 0.04
N PHE A 437 4.54 -13.56 -0.96
CA PHE A 437 3.24 -14.04 -1.41
C PHE A 437 3.31 -15.44 -2.05
N SER A 438 2.41 -16.34 -1.67
CA SER A 438 2.27 -17.67 -2.28
C SER A 438 0.85 -18.23 -2.18
N ALA A 439 0.49 -19.16 -3.08
CA ALA A 439 -0.80 -19.87 -3.10
C ALA A 439 -0.63 -21.34 -3.57
N ILE A 440 -1.40 -22.29 -3.02
CA ILE A 440 -1.25 -23.75 -3.21
C ILE A 440 -2.44 -24.39 -3.98
N ASP A 441 -2.17 -25.48 -4.69
CA ASP A 441 -3.14 -26.35 -5.42
C ASP A 441 -4.30 -26.83 -4.53
N THR A 442 -5.53 -26.43 -4.88
CA THR A 442 -6.75 -26.66 -4.08
C THR A 442 -7.24 -28.12 -3.97
N GLU A 443 -6.72 -29.08 -4.75
CA GLU A 443 -7.08 -30.50 -4.57
C GLU A 443 -6.08 -31.33 -3.74
N ILE A 444 -4.83 -30.88 -3.60
CA ILE A 444 -3.81 -31.49 -2.70
C ILE A 444 -3.69 -30.67 -1.40
N GLY A 445 -3.82 -29.35 -1.50
CA GLY A 445 -3.76 -28.36 -0.43
C GLY A 445 -4.84 -28.55 0.64
N ALA A 446 -6.04 -29.03 0.30
CA ALA A 446 -7.06 -29.27 1.34
C ALA A 446 -6.68 -30.40 2.32
N MET A 447 -5.90 -31.40 1.88
CA MET A 447 -5.42 -32.49 2.74
C MET A 447 -4.08 -32.13 3.39
N ALA A 448 -3.21 -31.39 2.69
CA ALA A 448 -1.95 -30.88 3.21
C ALA A 448 -2.12 -29.72 4.20
N ALA A 449 -3.17 -28.90 4.08
CA ALA A 449 -3.50 -27.77 4.95
C ALA A 449 -3.90 -28.19 6.37
N GLU A 450 -4.75 -29.22 6.50
CA GLU A 450 -5.11 -29.77 7.81
C GLU A 450 -3.92 -30.49 8.47
N LEU A 451 -3.03 -31.09 7.67
CA LEU A 451 -1.81 -31.75 8.14
C LEU A 451 -0.69 -30.74 8.49
N SER A 452 -0.57 -29.63 7.77
CA SER A 452 0.45 -28.60 7.97
C SER A 452 0.16 -27.72 9.19
N ASP A 453 -1.11 -27.45 9.51
CA ASP A 453 -1.50 -26.68 10.70
C ASP A 453 -1.09 -27.37 12.02
N GLU A 454 -1.00 -28.71 12.08
CA GLU A 454 -0.45 -29.46 13.24
C GLU A 454 1.04 -29.78 13.10
N PHE A 455 1.54 -30.01 11.88
CA PHE A 455 2.92 -30.41 11.63
C PHE A 455 3.92 -29.25 11.71
N LEU A 456 3.57 -28.05 11.22
CA LEU A 456 4.49 -26.91 11.21
C LEU A 456 4.88 -26.43 12.62
N PRO A 457 3.95 -26.32 13.60
CA PRO A 457 4.34 -26.02 14.98
C PRO A 457 5.31 -27.08 15.55
N PHE A 458 5.04 -28.36 15.31
CA PHE A 458 5.94 -29.45 15.70
C PHE A 458 7.31 -29.31 15.04
N LEU A 459 7.34 -29.03 13.72
CA LEU A 459 8.58 -28.92 12.96
C LEU A 459 9.41 -27.73 13.44
N HIS A 460 8.76 -26.60 13.71
CA HIS A 460 9.41 -25.42 14.28
C HIS A 460 10.05 -25.75 15.63
N GLU A 461 9.31 -26.36 16.57
CA GLU A 461 9.83 -26.79 17.87
C GLU A 461 11.00 -27.80 17.72
N PHE A 462 10.88 -28.73 16.78
CA PHE A 462 11.92 -29.70 16.48
C PHE A 462 13.21 -29.03 15.98
N LEU A 463 13.12 -28.09 15.04
CA LEU A 463 14.29 -27.42 14.46
C LEU A 463 14.96 -26.49 15.48
N GLU A 464 14.19 -25.74 16.27
CA GLU A 464 14.70 -24.98 17.42
C GLU A 464 15.41 -25.88 18.43
N ALA A 465 14.87 -27.08 18.67
CA ALA A 465 15.47 -28.02 19.59
C ALA A 465 16.71 -28.73 19.01
N THR A 466 16.84 -28.91 17.70
CA THR A 466 17.82 -29.89 17.19
C THR A 466 18.74 -29.39 16.10
N PHE A 467 18.41 -28.26 15.46
CA PHE A 467 19.02 -27.82 14.22
C PHE A 467 19.69 -26.45 14.35
N TRP A 468 18.94 -25.42 14.76
CA TRP A 468 19.49 -24.06 14.86
C TRP A 468 20.50 -23.93 15.99
N GLU A 469 21.70 -23.43 15.66
CA GLU A 469 22.87 -23.38 16.56
C GLU A 469 23.22 -24.72 17.23
N LYS A 470 22.65 -25.81 16.70
CA LYS A 470 22.71 -27.16 17.24
C LYS A 470 23.12 -28.11 16.14
N ASN A 471 23.45 -29.33 16.53
CA ASN A 471 23.93 -30.32 15.60
C ASN A 471 23.16 -31.62 15.82
N LEU A 472 22.09 -31.82 15.03
CA LEU A 472 21.24 -33.00 15.09
C LEU A 472 22.04 -34.31 15.05
N ASN A 473 23.10 -34.38 14.23
CA ASN A 473 23.95 -35.57 14.15
C ASN A 473 24.69 -35.83 15.46
N THR A 474 25.20 -34.79 16.12
CA THR A 474 25.83 -34.90 17.44
C THR A 474 24.81 -35.31 18.50
N LEU A 475 23.62 -34.70 18.49
CA LEU A 475 22.54 -35.04 19.42
C LEU A 475 22.12 -36.52 19.27
N LEU A 476 22.00 -37.02 18.04
CA LEU A 476 21.67 -38.42 17.75
C LEU A 476 22.78 -39.36 18.23
N ARG A 477 24.04 -39.08 17.89
CA ARG A 477 25.22 -39.86 18.29
C ARG A 477 25.33 -39.98 19.81
N ASP A 478 25.21 -38.85 20.50
CA ASP A 478 25.43 -38.76 21.94
C ASP A 478 24.19 -39.17 22.74
N ASN A 479 23.11 -39.57 22.06
CA ASN A 479 21.82 -39.95 22.64
C ASN A 479 21.31 -38.88 23.61
N ASN A 480 21.33 -37.62 23.16
CA ASN A 480 20.99 -36.48 23.98
C ASN A 480 19.51 -36.53 24.41
N GLU A 481 19.23 -36.32 25.70
CA GLU A 481 17.88 -36.39 26.28
C GLU A 481 16.90 -35.41 25.62
N GLN A 482 17.39 -34.32 25.04
CA GLN A 482 16.58 -33.33 24.33
C GLN A 482 15.86 -33.91 23.10
N LEU A 483 16.34 -35.03 22.54
CA LEU A 483 15.67 -35.70 21.43
C LEU A 483 14.46 -36.53 21.87
N SER A 484 14.34 -36.86 23.17
CA SER A 484 13.31 -37.77 23.66
C SER A 484 11.86 -37.43 23.27
N PRO A 485 11.41 -36.15 23.16
CA PRO A 485 10.05 -35.84 22.72
C PRO A 485 9.80 -36.18 21.24
N TYR A 486 10.85 -36.18 20.43
CA TYR A 486 10.80 -36.27 18.97
C TYR A 486 11.11 -37.66 18.44
N LEU A 487 11.56 -38.58 19.29
CA LEU A 487 11.90 -39.95 18.92
C LEU A 487 10.84 -40.93 19.42
N ASP A 488 10.60 -41.98 18.64
CA ASP A 488 9.74 -43.08 19.06
C ASP A 488 10.55 -44.07 19.93
N PRO A 489 10.12 -44.35 21.18
CA PRO A 489 10.87 -45.25 22.07
C PRO A 489 10.86 -46.71 21.63
N GLY A 490 9.90 -47.12 20.78
CA GLY A 490 9.81 -48.47 20.21
C GLY A 490 10.51 -48.60 18.86
N ASN A 491 10.73 -47.48 18.16
CA ASN A 491 11.26 -47.45 16.80
C ASN A 491 12.33 -46.35 16.67
N ASP A 492 13.57 -46.73 16.97
CA ASP A 492 14.70 -45.80 16.92
C ASP A 492 14.98 -45.27 15.50
N VAL A 493 15.56 -44.06 15.44
CA VAL A 493 15.90 -43.38 14.19
C VAL A 493 16.88 -44.23 13.38
N ARG A 494 16.78 -44.13 12.06
CA ARG A 494 17.80 -44.66 11.14
C ARG A 494 18.36 -43.56 10.26
N ARG A 495 19.61 -43.73 9.80
CA ARG A 495 20.30 -42.72 9.01
C ARG A 495 20.79 -43.29 7.68
N TYR A 496 20.36 -42.71 6.57
CA TYR A 496 20.98 -42.92 5.26
C TYR A 496 22.25 -42.09 5.18
N HIS A 497 23.37 -42.78 4.99
CA HIS A 497 24.68 -42.15 4.85
C HIS A 497 25.51 -42.88 3.80
N SER A 498 26.18 -42.10 2.94
CA SER A 498 27.02 -42.60 1.85
C SER A 498 28.50 -42.40 2.16
N PRO A 499 29.20 -43.36 2.79
CA PRO A 499 30.65 -43.32 2.90
C PRO A 499 31.38 -43.60 1.57
N GLY A 500 30.62 -43.91 0.50
CA GLY A 500 31.07 -44.21 -0.86
C GLY A 500 29.92 -44.06 -1.86
N ALA A 501 29.95 -44.78 -2.98
CA ALA A 501 28.98 -44.62 -4.09
C ALA A 501 27.56 -45.15 -3.80
N VAL A 502 27.31 -45.77 -2.65
CA VAL A 502 26.01 -46.35 -2.29
C VAL A 502 25.59 -45.86 -0.91
N PRO A 503 24.36 -45.34 -0.77
CA PRO A 503 23.78 -45.04 0.53
C PRO A 503 23.60 -46.32 1.36
N HIS A 504 24.12 -46.30 2.58
CA HIS A 504 23.88 -47.33 3.58
C HIS A 504 22.94 -46.80 4.65
N LEU A 505 22.08 -47.68 5.16
CA LEU A 505 21.20 -47.36 6.28
C LEU A 505 21.82 -47.84 7.59
N TYR A 506 22.11 -46.89 8.48
CA TYR A 506 22.74 -47.14 9.76
C TYR A 506 21.75 -47.00 10.91
N SER A 507 21.96 -47.80 11.95
CA SER A 507 21.25 -47.69 13.23
C SER A 507 22.13 -47.07 14.32
N ARG A 508 21.56 -46.84 15.51
CA ARG A 508 22.32 -46.44 16.70
C ARG A 508 23.42 -47.43 17.07
N ALA A 509 23.19 -48.74 16.88
CA ALA A 509 24.20 -49.76 17.15
C ALA A 509 25.42 -49.64 16.23
N ASP A 510 25.22 -49.08 15.03
CA ASP A 510 26.27 -48.80 14.06
C ASP A 510 26.82 -47.36 14.19
N ASN A 511 26.54 -46.70 15.31
CA ASN A 511 26.88 -45.30 15.55
C ASN A 511 26.37 -44.37 14.43
N PHE A 512 25.23 -44.70 13.80
CA PHE A 512 24.66 -43.98 12.65
C PHE A 512 25.64 -43.74 11.47
N GLY A 513 26.68 -44.58 11.35
CA GLY A 513 27.72 -44.44 10.34
C GLY A 513 28.73 -43.32 10.63
N PHE A 514 28.72 -42.72 11.82
CA PHE A 514 29.72 -41.75 12.25
C PHE A 514 31.08 -42.42 12.51
N ASN A 515 32.16 -41.83 12.01
CA ASN A 515 33.53 -42.17 12.40
C ASN A 515 34.20 -41.02 13.18
N ASP A 516 35.30 -41.30 13.87
CA ASP A 516 36.02 -40.33 14.74
C ASP A 516 36.50 -39.06 14.02
N LEU A 517 36.49 -39.05 12.68
CA LEU A 517 36.95 -37.94 11.83
C LEU A 517 35.80 -37.23 11.10
N THR A 518 34.55 -37.68 11.26
CA THR A 518 33.41 -37.05 10.60
C THR A 518 32.88 -35.92 11.45
N ASP A 519 33.43 -34.73 11.21
CA ASP A 519 32.90 -33.50 11.79
C ASP A 519 31.83 -32.94 10.84
N PHE A 520 30.56 -33.23 11.15
CA PHE A 520 29.40 -32.70 10.44
C PHE A 520 28.92 -31.43 11.14
N THR A 521 29.78 -30.41 11.31
CA THR A 521 29.35 -29.07 11.73
C THR A 521 28.27 -28.57 10.78
N SER A 522 27.02 -28.67 11.22
CA SER A 522 25.82 -28.21 10.51
C SER A 522 25.04 -27.21 11.35
N SER A 523 25.62 -26.73 12.45
CA SER A 523 25.03 -25.62 13.22
C SER A 523 25.11 -24.38 12.35
N LEU A 524 23.96 -23.93 11.87
CA LEU A 524 23.81 -22.64 11.23
C LEU A 524 23.57 -21.59 12.31
N GLU A 525 24.20 -20.42 12.15
CA GLU A 525 23.89 -19.26 12.98
C GLU A 525 22.49 -18.77 12.60
N LEU A 526 21.67 -18.50 13.61
CA LEU A 526 20.37 -17.86 13.43
C LEU A 526 20.61 -16.38 13.05
N SER A 527 20.24 -15.99 11.83
CA SER A 527 20.21 -14.58 11.42
C SER A 527 18.87 -14.24 10.77
N GLY A 528 17.80 -14.30 11.56
CA GLY A 528 16.44 -13.93 11.15
C GLY A 528 15.44 -15.08 11.18
N GLU A 529 14.23 -14.82 10.71
CA GLU A 529 13.13 -15.80 10.69
C GLU A 529 13.25 -16.77 9.49
N ASN A 530 12.98 -18.05 9.75
CA ASN A 530 13.00 -19.10 8.73
C ASN A 530 11.65 -19.15 8.01
N SER A 531 11.66 -19.36 6.69
CA SER A 531 10.44 -19.60 5.91
C SER A 531 10.21 -21.10 5.71
N TYR A 532 8.94 -21.54 5.72
CA TYR A 532 8.55 -22.92 5.45
C TYR A 532 7.81 -22.96 4.11
N VAL A 533 8.24 -23.86 3.21
CA VAL A 533 7.71 -23.95 1.84
C VAL A 533 7.35 -25.40 1.53
N GLU A 534 6.12 -25.63 1.08
CA GLU A 534 5.73 -26.95 0.61
C GLU A 534 6.35 -27.23 -0.77
N THR A 535 7.02 -28.38 -0.96
CA THR A 535 7.59 -28.76 -2.25
C THR A 535 6.53 -29.30 -3.18
N THR A 536 6.61 -28.92 -4.45
CA THR A 536 5.77 -29.50 -5.51
C THR A 536 6.47 -30.69 -6.20
N PRO A 537 5.73 -31.61 -6.85
CA PRO A 537 6.33 -32.79 -7.51
C PRO A 537 7.35 -32.47 -8.62
N ASP A 538 7.33 -31.26 -9.18
CA ASP A 538 8.24 -30.77 -10.20
C ASP A 538 9.53 -30.15 -9.62
N MET A 539 9.59 -29.90 -8.31
CA MET A 539 10.80 -29.44 -7.65
C MET A 539 11.83 -30.58 -7.54
N SER A 540 13.00 -30.34 -8.12
CA SER A 540 14.16 -31.20 -7.92
C SER A 540 14.76 -30.90 -6.54
N VAL A 541 14.84 -31.93 -5.69
CA VAL A 541 15.42 -31.83 -4.32
C VAL A 541 16.85 -31.27 -4.36
N CYS A 542 17.59 -31.54 -5.43
CA CYS A 542 18.98 -31.09 -5.59
C CYS A 542 19.12 -29.65 -6.07
N ASP A 543 18.02 -29.04 -6.52
CA ASP A 543 17.97 -27.65 -6.99
C ASP A 543 17.22 -26.74 -6.00
N LEU A 544 16.91 -27.24 -4.79
CA LEU A 544 16.27 -26.46 -3.74
C LEU A 544 17.19 -25.32 -3.29
N ASP A 545 16.69 -24.09 -3.40
CA ASP A 545 17.39 -22.89 -2.93
C ASP A 545 17.01 -22.60 -1.47
N PHE A 546 17.90 -22.99 -0.56
CA PHE A 546 17.73 -22.79 0.88
C PHE A 546 18.02 -21.36 1.33
N GLU A 547 18.68 -20.54 0.52
CA GLU A 547 19.04 -19.14 0.84
C GLU A 547 18.33 -18.15 -0.11
N ARG A 548 17.21 -18.56 -0.74
CA ARG A 548 16.49 -17.75 -1.74
C ARG A 548 16.05 -16.37 -1.24
N LEU A 549 15.93 -16.20 0.07
CA LEU A 549 15.53 -14.96 0.74
C LEU A 549 16.73 -14.03 1.06
N GLY A 550 17.94 -14.48 0.79
CA GLY A 550 19.18 -13.74 1.05
C GLY A 550 20.10 -14.46 2.04
N PRO A 551 21.37 -14.03 2.14
CA PRO A 551 22.35 -14.66 3.03
C PRO A 551 21.90 -14.62 4.50
N GLY A 552 21.82 -15.78 5.13
CA GLY A 552 21.45 -15.90 6.54
C GLY A 552 19.94 -16.10 6.80
N LEU A 553 19.10 -16.08 5.76
CA LEU A 553 17.67 -16.39 5.85
C LEU A 553 17.40 -17.75 5.18
N TYR A 554 16.99 -18.73 5.98
CA TYR A 554 16.84 -20.10 5.50
C TYR A 554 15.39 -20.43 5.10
N THR A 555 15.25 -21.12 3.97
CA THR A 555 13.97 -21.68 3.49
C THR A 555 13.96 -23.18 3.77
N ILE A 556 13.04 -23.65 4.61
CA ILE A 556 12.85 -25.06 4.93
C ILE A 556 11.75 -25.61 4.03
N TYR A 557 12.08 -26.66 3.29
CA TYR A 557 11.14 -27.27 2.36
C TYR A 557 10.50 -28.51 2.97
N PHE A 558 9.20 -28.74 2.78
CA PHE A 558 8.54 -29.94 3.30
C PHE A 558 7.45 -30.46 2.35
N ALA A 559 7.07 -31.73 2.49
CA ALA A 559 5.97 -32.30 1.70
C ALA A 559 5.45 -33.59 2.36
N PRO A 560 4.21 -34.00 2.05
CA PRO A 560 3.79 -35.38 2.25
C PRO A 560 4.69 -36.34 1.47
N SER A 561 4.98 -37.51 2.05
CA SER A 561 5.82 -38.53 1.45
C SER A 561 5.17 -39.92 1.54
N ALA A 562 5.44 -40.77 0.56
CA ALA A 562 5.06 -42.17 0.63
C ALA A 562 6.08 -42.98 1.45
N TRP A 563 5.64 -44.03 2.14
CA TRP A 563 6.55 -44.92 2.87
C TRP A 563 7.28 -45.86 1.89
N GLU A 564 8.35 -45.37 1.26
CA GLU A 564 9.13 -46.10 0.25
C GLU A 564 10.60 -46.30 0.66
N PHE A 565 10.85 -46.49 1.96
CA PHE A 565 12.20 -46.69 2.49
C PHE A 565 12.74 -48.10 2.25
N THR A 566 14.00 -48.19 1.83
CA THR A 566 14.68 -49.47 1.55
C THR A 566 16.04 -49.56 2.23
N ALA A 567 16.53 -50.77 2.46
CA ALA A 567 17.87 -51.03 3.00
C ALA A 567 18.65 -51.95 2.05
N LEU A 568 19.92 -51.60 1.79
CA LEU A 568 20.83 -52.46 1.03
C LEU A 568 21.05 -53.78 1.77
N VAL A 569 20.68 -54.90 1.15
CA VAL A 569 20.86 -56.25 1.71
C VAL A 569 22.02 -57.00 1.09
N ASN A 570 22.42 -56.65 -0.14
CA ASN A 570 23.60 -57.22 -0.78
C ASN A 570 24.40 -56.14 -1.55
N PRO A 571 25.58 -55.75 -1.06
CA PRO A 571 26.39 -54.70 -1.68
C PRO A 571 27.06 -55.13 -2.99
N GLU A 572 27.15 -56.43 -3.30
CA GLU A 572 27.74 -56.93 -4.55
C GLU A 572 26.74 -56.90 -5.71
N THR A 573 25.46 -57.13 -5.41
CA THR A 573 24.37 -57.16 -6.41
C THR A 573 23.51 -55.90 -6.40
N PHE A 574 23.70 -55.01 -5.43
CA PHE A 574 22.86 -53.84 -5.19
C PHE A 574 21.39 -54.22 -4.94
N ASP A 575 21.16 -55.34 -4.24
CA ASP A 575 19.81 -55.74 -3.85
C ASP A 575 19.37 -54.93 -2.62
N PHE A 576 18.16 -54.37 -2.69
CA PHE A 576 17.52 -53.62 -1.61
C PHE A 576 16.26 -54.34 -1.12
N ALA A 577 16.04 -54.31 0.20
CA ALA A 577 14.81 -54.79 0.81
C ALA A 577 13.98 -53.61 1.35
N PRO A 578 12.65 -53.60 1.16
CA PRO A 578 11.79 -52.59 1.74
C PRO A 578 11.79 -52.68 3.27
N ILE A 579 11.69 -51.54 3.93
CA ILE A 579 11.57 -51.43 5.38
C ILE A 579 10.07 -51.35 5.71
N PRO A 580 9.50 -52.27 6.49
CA PRO A 580 8.10 -52.19 6.88
C PRO A 580 7.82 -50.94 7.71
N SER A 581 6.68 -50.29 7.47
CA SER A 581 6.22 -49.19 8.33
C SER A 581 5.87 -49.72 9.73
N PRO A 582 6.34 -49.06 10.81
CA PRO A 582 5.93 -49.40 12.17
C PRO A 582 4.46 -49.05 12.45
N TYR A 583 3.90 -48.10 11.70
CA TYR A 583 2.52 -47.64 11.80
C TYR A 583 1.86 -47.72 10.42
N PRO A 584 1.09 -48.79 10.14
CA PRO A 584 0.33 -48.89 8.90
C PRO A 584 -0.60 -47.69 8.71
N ASP A 585 -0.67 -47.18 7.48
CA ASP A 585 -1.52 -46.05 7.09
C ASP A 585 -1.20 -44.70 7.77
N ALA A 586 -0.08 -44.61 8.52
CA ALA A 586 0.34 -43.36 9.12
C ALA A 586 0.87 -42.37 8.07
N THR A 587 0.55 -41.09 8.27
CA THR A 587 1.07 -40.00 7.46
C THR A 587 2.57 -39.86 7.65
N VAL A 588 3.29 -39.62 6.55
CA VAL A 588 4.72 -39.36 6.54
C VAL A 588 4.96 -37.98 5.95
N MET A 589 5.77 -37.17 6.62
CA MET A 589 6.23 -35.88 6.13
C MET A 589 7.74 -35.96 5.87
N GLN A 590 8.16 -35.53 4.69
CA GLN A 590 9.57 -35.31 4.40
C GLN A 590 9.87 -33.81 4.52
N VAL A 591 11.02 -33.49 5.11
CA VAL A 591 11.50 -32.13 5.30
C VAL A 591 12.93 -32.06 4.81
N TYR A 592 13.26 -31.03 4.05
CA TYR A 592 14.60 -30.75 3.57
C TYR A 592 15.15 -29.52 4.29
N VAL A 593 16.34 -29.68 4.86
CA VAL A 593 17.08 -28.63 5.57
C VAL A 593 18.47 -28.46 4.94
N PRO A 594 19.06 -27.25 4.97
CA PRO A 594 20.37 -27.03 4.38
C PRO A 594 21.48 -27.70 5.20
N ALA A 595 22.39 -28.39 4.54
CA ALA A 595 23.60 -28.95 5.15
C ALA A 595 24.84 -28.44 4.41
N TYR A 596 25.68 -27.67 5.11
CA TYR A 596 26.89 -27.11 4.51
C TYR A 596 28.04 -28.10 4.61
N TYR A 597 28.62 -28.43 3.46
CA TYR A 597 29.80 -29.26 3.38
C TYR A 597 30.82 -28.65 2.42
N LYS A 598 31.98 -28.26 2.94
CA LYS A 598 33.11 -27.68 2.16
C LYS A 598 32.69 -26.51 1.23
N GLY A 599 31.76 -25.67 1.68
CA GLY A 599 31.29 -24.50 0.93
C GLY A 599 30.17 -24.78 -0.08
N PHE A 600 29.61 -26.00 -0.11
CA PHE A 600 28.40 -26.32 -0.86
C PHE A 600 27.23 -26.55 0.10
N VAL A 601 26.02 -26.17 -0.33
CA VAL A 601 24.77 -26.48 0.36
C VAL A 601 24.20 -27.74 -0.26
N ASN A 602 24.07 -28.80 0.54
CA ASN A 602 23.38 -30.02 0.14
C ASN A 602 22.07 -30.13 0.95
N PRO A 603 20.97 -30.64 0.36
CA PRO A 603 19.77 -30.95 1.11
C PRO A 603 20.04 -32.13 2.06
N ARG A 604 19.63 -31.99 3.32
CA ARG A 604 19.45 -33.11 4.24
C ARG A 604 17.96 -33.42 4.34
N GLY A 605 17.59 -34.68 4.12
CA GLY A 605 16.22 -35.15 4.30
C GLY A 605 15.97 -35.56 5.75
N LEU A 606 14.85 -35.13 6.31
CA LEU A 606 14.32 -35.55 7.60
C LEU A 606 12.92 -36.11 7.36
N TYR A 607 12.67 -37.34 7.80
CA TYR A 607 11.40 -38.01 7.56
C TYR A 607 10.70 -38.27 8.88
N PHE A 608 9.51 -37.71 9.02
CA PHE A 608 8.67 -37.79 10.21
C PHE A 608 7.46 -38.65 9.94
N ILE A 609 7.03 -39.44 10.93
CA ILE A 609 5.80 -40.23 10.88
C ILE A 609 4.85 -39.75 11.97
N GLN A 610 3.56 -39.70 11.67
CA GLN A 610 2.54 -39.44 12.67
C GLN A 610 2.26 -40.71 13.48
N SER A 611 2.86 -40.82 14.66
CA SER A 611 2.61 -41.94 15.58
C SER A 611 1.41 -41.63 16.50
N PRO A 612 0.91 -42.62 17.27
CA PRO A 612 -0.12 -42.36 18.28
C PRO A 612 0.27 -41.31 19.35
N ASP A 613 1.58 -41.09 19.56
CA ASP A 613 2.14 -40.15 20.53
C ASP A 613 2.65 -38.85 19.85
N GLY A 614 2.13 -38.55 18.65
CA GLY A 614 2.47 -37.38 17.82
C GLY A 614 3.56 -37.64 16.78
N TRP A 615 4.02 -36.58 16.13
CA TRP A 615 5.06 -36.67 15.09
C TRP A 615 6.39 -37.14 15.67
N LYS A 616 7.02 -38.13 15.01
CA LYS A 616 8.33 -38.69 15.39
C LYS A 616 9.28 -38.72 14.22
N LEU A 617 10.54 -38.35 14.44
CA LEU A 617 11.62 -38.51 13.47
C LEU A 617 11.92 -40.00 13.30
N MET A 618 11.87 -40.48 12.05
CA MET A 618 12.14 -41.87 11.70
C MET A 618 13.45 -42.03 10.93
N PHE A 619 13.70 -41.13 9.97
CA PHE A 619 14.89 -41.20 9.14
C PHE A 619 15.58 -39.84 8.99
N VAL A 620 16.91 -39.89 8.96
CA VAL A 620 17.76 -38.78 8.49
C VAL A 620 18.48 -39.25 7.23
N ASP A 621 18.46 -38.46 6.18
CA ASP A 621 19.09 -38.77 4.91
C ASP A 621 20.11 -37.70 4.52
N ASP A 622 21.38 -38.07 4.70
CA ASP A 622 22.53 -37.27 4.29
C ASP A 622 23.11 -37.74 2.94
N SER A 623 22.43 -38.65 2.24
CA SER A 623 22.86 -39.20 0.96
C SER A 623 22.24 -38.52 -0.26
N LEU A 624 21.25 -37.65 -0.05
CA LEU A 624 20.60 -36.89 -1.09
C LEU A 624 21.63 -36.10 -1.92
N CYS A 625 21.43 -36.11 -3.24
CA CYS A 625 22.24 -35.36 -4.20
C CYS A 625 23.74 -35.70 -4.19
N GLY A 626 24.11 -36.84 -3.59
CA GLY A 626 25.44 -37.43 -3.73
C GLY A 626 25.68 -37.96 -5.15
N ALA A 627 26.93 -37.85 -5.61
CA ALA A 627 27.37 -38.35 -6.92
C ALA A 627 27.56 -39.87 -6.96
#